data_AF-A0A2E5KKP8-F1
#
_entry.id   AF-A0A2E5KKP8-F1
#
_cell.length_a   1.000
_cell.length_b   1.000
_cell.length_c   1.000
_cell.angle_alpha   90.00
_cell.angle_beta   90.00
_cell.angle_gamma   90.00
#
_symmetry.space_group_name_H-M   'P 1'
#
loop_
_entity.id
_entity.type
_entity.pdbx_description
1 polymer ?
#
loop_
_entity_poly.entity_id
_entity_poly.type
_entity_poly.pdbx_seq_one_letter_code
_entity_poly.pdbx_strand_id
1 'polypeptide(L)'
;MKYQEYVDILAGDKKYIIVENGQINKDNFVTESTILSGSFNPLHNGHVGLLETAKNMTKLEPFFEISISNVDKSNIALEDLNSRVKQFSNVGKLLITNSPTFEDKSNIFKKSIFVIGYDTAVRILDKKYYKRDMHKSFLNIYKNECSFLVTGREIDGKYKGLGDIKISDYEELFSIIPEENFRLDISSTELRKRL
;
A
#
# COMPACT_ATOMS: atom_id res chain seq x y z
N MET A 1 0.19 -5.48 18.85
CA MET A 1 0.71 -4.16 19.21
C MET A 1 0.15 -3.74 20.57
N LYS A 2 0.99 -3.14 21.42
CA LYS A 2 0.59 -2.56 22.71
C LYS A 2 0.00 -1.16 22.51
N TYR A 3 -0.80 -0.69 23.47
CA TYR A 3 -1.41 0.65 23.41
C TYR A 3 -0.38 1.78 23.21
N GLN A 4 0.75 1.74 23.93
CA GLN A 4 1.79 2.76 23.79
C GLN A 4 2.35 2.84 22.36
N GLU A 5 2.60 1.70 21.72
CA GLU A 5 3.12 1.65 20.34
C GLU A 5 2.15 2.26 19.33
N TYR A 6 0.85 2.07 19.56
CA TYR A 6 -0.20 2.67 18.74
C TYR A 6 -0.27 4.18 18.92
N VAL A 7 -0.15 4.66 20.17
CA VAL A 7 -0.11 6.10 20.47
C VAL A 7 1.16 6.75 19.89
N ASP A 8 2.32 6.12 20.03
CA ASP A 8 3.59 6.63 19.48
C ASP A 8 3.50 6.84 17.96
N ILE A 9 2.87 5.90 17.23
CA ILE A 9 2.66 6.04 15.78
C ILE A 9 1.68 7.19 15.48
N LEU A 10 0.58 7.30 16.24
CA LEU A 10 -0.40 8.35 16.03
C LEU A 10 0.16 9.76 16.31
N ALA A 11 0.98 9.88 17.35
CA ALA A 11 1.66 11.13 17.71
C ALA A 11 2.80 11.51 16.75
N GLY A 12 3.29 10.56 15.95
CA GLY A 12 4.42 10.75 15.05
C GLY A 12 5.79 10.55 15.72
N ASP A 13 5.81 10.15 16.99
CA ASP A 13 7.04 9.79 17.73
C ASP A 13 7.73 8.58 17.09
N LYS A 14 6.95 7.71 16.45
CA LYS A 14 7.43 6.63 15.57
C LYS A 14 6.81 6.76 14.19
N LYS A 15 7.67 6.82 13.16
CA LYS A 15 7.22 6.88 11.77
C LYS A 15 6.51 5.60 11.31
N TYR A 16 7.01 4.44 11.77
CA TYR A 16 6.44 3.14 11.46
C TYR A 16 6.85 2.10 12.50
N ILE A 17 6.17 0.95 12.49
CA ILE A 17 6.55 -0.28 13.20
C ILE A 17 6.62 -1.41 12.18
N ILE A 18 7.65 -2.25 12.29
CA ILE A 18 7.78 -3.49 11.50
C ILE A 18 7.27 -4.65 12.34
N VAL A 19 6.39 -5.47 11.75
CA VAL A 19 5.90 -6.73 12.31
C VAL A 19 6.31 -7.88 11.40
N GLU A 20 6.93 -8.90 11.96
CA GLU A 20 7.32 -10.12 11.26
C GLU A 20 7.05 -11.32 12.16
N ASN A 21 6.38 -12.35 11.64
CA ASN A 21 6.00 -13.56 12.39
C ASN A 21 5.29 -13.26 13.72
N GLY A 22 4.42 -12.25 13.71
CA GLY A 22 3.65 -11.81 14.88
C GLY A 22 4.46 -11.03 15.93
N GLN A 23 5.74 -10.77 15.68
CA GLN A 23 6.62 -10.03 16.58
C GLN A 23 6.97 -8.66 16.02
N ILE A 24 7.08 -7.67 16.90
CA ILE A 24 7.53 -6.33 16.52
C ILE A 24 9.05 -6.33 16.46
N ASN A 25 9.59 -5.96 15.30
CA ASN A 25 11.02 -5.79 15.10
C ASN A 25 11.37 -4.30 15.24
N LYS A 26 12.18 -3.98 16.27
CA LYS A 26 12.54 -2.59 16.62
C LYS A 26 13.88 -2.15 16.05
N ASP A 27 14.72 -3.09 15.64
CA ASP A 27 16.10 -2.82 15.23
C ASP A 27 16.26 -2.78 13.70
N ASN A 28 15.22 -3.18 12.97
CA ASN A 28 15.20 -3.12 11.51
C ASN A 28 14.70 -1.76 11.00
N PHE A 29 15.33 -1.28 9.94
CA PHE A 29 14.89 -0.14 9.15
C PHE A 29 14.52 -0.57 7.74
N VAL A 30 13.65 0.20 7.11
CA VAL A 30 13.21 -0.07 5.73
C VAL A 30 14.14 0.69 4.78
N THR A 31 14.82 -0.05 3.92
CA THR A 31 15.58 0.50 2.78
C THR A 31 14.70 0.56 1.54
N GLU A 32 15.30 0.78 0.37
CA GLU A 32 14.63 0.58 -0.91
C GLU A 32 13.89 -0.77 -0.95
N SER A 33 12.56 -0.69 -1.14
CA SER A 33 11.65 -1.81 -0.93
C SER A 33 10.47 -1.77 -1.91
N THR A 34 9.79 -2.90 -2.06
CA THR A 34 8.49 -2.99 -2.72
C THR A 34 7.38 -3.08 -1.68
N ILE A 35 6.45 -2.13 -1.68
CA ILE A 35 5.48 -1.95 -0.60
C ILE A 35 4.05 -2.03 -1.14
N LEU A 36 3.28 -3.03 -0.71
CA LEU A 36 1.85 -3.13 -0.98
C LEU A 36 1.05 -2.53 0.19
N SER A 37 0.50 -1.34 -0.02
CA SER A 37 -0.35 -0.66 0.95
C SER A 37 -1.81 -1.13 0.85
N GLY A 38 -2.42 -1.49 1.98
CA GLY A 38 -3.78 -2.00 2.00
C GLY A 38 -4.44 -1.96 3.36
N SER A 39 -5.77 -2.05 3.38
CA SER A 39 -6.52 -2.18 4.64
C SER A 39 -6.56 -3.60 5.19
N PHE A 40 -6.32 -4.59 4.31
CA PHE A 40 -6.27 -6.03 4.58
C PHE A 40 -7.37 -6.54 5.53
N ASN A 41 -8.62 -6.19 5.22
CA ASN A 41 -9.77 -6.51 6.05
C ASN A 41 -10.83 -7.30 5.25
N PRO A 42 -10.66 -8.62 5.01
CA PRO A 42 -9.52 -9.45 5.42
C PRO A 42 -8.39 -9.49 4.37
N LEU A 43 -7.24 -9.99 4.80
CA LEU A 43 -6.15 -10.43 3.93
C LEU A 43 -6.61 -11.63 3.08
N HIS A 44 -6.07 -11.79 1.88
CA HIS A 44 -6.41 -12.90 0.98
C HIS A 44 -5.32 -13.16 -0.05
N ASN A 45 -5.43 -14.27 -0.79
CA ASN A 45 -4.44 -14.73 -1.77
C ASN A 45 -4.14 -13.71 -2.87
N GLY A 46 -5.13 -12.91 -3.27
CA GLY A 46 -4.89 -11.78 -4.18
C GLY A 46 -3.82 -10.80 -3.68
N HIS A 47 -3.82 -10.45 -2.39
CA HIS A 47 -2.78 -9.57 -1.84
C HIS A 47 -1.40 -10.24 -1.80
N VAL A 48 -1.36 -11.51 -1.37
CA VAL A 48 -0.11 -12.27 -1.22
C VAL A 48 0.55 -12.49 -2.58
N GLY A 49 -0.22 -12.96 -3.56
CA GLY A 49 0.28 -13.15 -4.92
C GLY A 49 0.70 -11.84 -5.58
N LEU A 50 -0.04 -10.75 -5.36
CA LEU A 50 0.31 -9.44 -5.91
C LEU A 50 1.67 -8.95 -5.42
N LEU A 51 1.91 -9.04 -4.10
CA LEU A 51 3.19 -8.62 -3.53
C LEU A 51 4.34 -9.55 -3.97
N GLU A 52 4.10 -10.86 -4.07
CA GLU A 52 5.12 -11.81 -4.55
C GLU A 52 5.46 -11.58 -6.03
N THR A 53 4.47 -11.31 -6.89
CA THR A 53 4.73 -10.93 -8.30
C THR A 53 5.54 -9.63 -8.36
N ALA A 54 5.15 -8.61 -7.60
CA ALA A 54 5.84 -7.34 -7.57
C ALA A 54 7.30 -7.48 -7.12
N LYS A 55 7.55 -8.21 -6.04
CA LYS A 55 8.90 -8.57 -5.56
C LYS A 55 9.72 -9.26 -6.65
N ASN A 56 9.12 -10.20 -7.39
CA ASN A 56 9.83 -10.90 -8.45
C ASN A 56 10.20 -10.00 -9.63
N MET A 57 9.41 -8.96 -9.90
CA MET A 57 9.71 -7.95 -10.93
C MET A 57 10.78 -6.96 -10.47
N THR A 58 10.66 -6.43 -9.25
CA THR A 58 11.55 -5.36 -8.75
C THR A 58 12.84 -5.88 -8.14
N LYS A 59 12.86 -7.14 -7.69
CA LYS A 59 13.93 -7.76 -6.89
C LYS A 59 14.21 -7.03 -5.57
N LEU A 60 13.27 -6.22 -5.10
CA LEU A 60 13.35 -5.50 -3.83
C LEU A 60 12.68 -6.28 -2.70
N GLU A 61 12.99 -5.87 -1.47
CA GLU A 61 12.42 -6.48 -0.29
C GLU A 61 10.90 -6.20 -0.19
N PRO A 62 10.04 -7.22 -0.02
CA PRO A 62 8.59 -7.04 -0.01
C PRO A 62 8.08 -6.69 1.39
N PHE A 63 7.24 -5.66 1.45
CA PHE A 63 6.47 -5.32 2.64
C PHE A 63 4.98 -5.15 2.31
N PHE A 64 4.13 -5.64 3.19
CA PHE A 64 2.77 -5.13 3.30
C PHE A 64 2.77 -3.85 4.14
N GLU A 65 1.80 -2.97 3.94
CA GLU A 65 1.66 -1.76 4.76
C GLU A 65 0.21 -1.47 5.13
N ILE A 66 -0.04 -1.25 6.42
CA ILE A 66 -1.31 -0.73 6.95
C ILE A 66 -1.07 0.65 7.52
N SER A 67 -1.80 1.63 6.99
CA SER A 67 -1.91 2.95 7.60
C SER A 67 -3.08 3.01 8.57
N ILE A 68 -2.83 3.49 9.80
CA ILE A 68 -3.85 3.66 10.84
C ILE A 68 -4.91 4.68 10.41
N SER A 69 -4.49 5.77 9.76
CA SER A 69 -5.38 6.77 9.19
C SER A 69 -5.49 6.59 7.67
N ASN A 70 -6.63 7.02 7.10
CA ASN A 70 -6.85 7.04 5.66
C ASN A 70 -7.70 8.26 5.32
N VAL A 71 -7.50 8.85 4.14
CA VAL A 71 -8.12 10.13 3.73
C VAL A 71 -9.65 10.09 3.83
N ASP A 72 -10.26 8.95 3.52
CA ASP A 72 -11.73 8.79 3.47
C ASP A 72 -12.31 7.98 4.64
N LYS A 73 -11.51 7.62 5.66
CA LYS A 73 -11.96 6.71 6.73
C LYS A 73 -11.52 7.20 8.10
N SER A 74 -12.33 6.88 9.11
CA SER A 74 -11.92 7.00 10.51
C SER A 74 -10.66 6.16 10.77
N ASN A 75 -9.88 6.57 11.76
CA ASN A 75 -8.71 5.82 12.20
C ASN A 75 -9.11 4.40 12.59
N ILE A 76 -8.28 3.42 12.24
CA ILE A 76 -8.46 2.02 12.62
C ILE A 76 -8.25 1.92 14.13
N ALA A 77 -9.28 1.48 14.87
CA ALA A 77 -9.17 1.23 16.30
C ALA A 77 -8.09 0.17 16.60
N LEU A 78 -7.45 0.26 17.77
CA LEU A 78 -6.35 -0.62 18.16
C LEU A 78 -6.75 -2.10 18.11
N GLU A 79 -7.96 -2.44 18.53
CA GLU A 79 -8.47 -3.82 18.54
C GLU A 79 -8.61 -4.36 17.12
N ASP A 80 -9.17 -3.56 16.19
CA ASP A 80 -9.31 -3.92 14.77
C ASP A 80 -7.94 -4.00 14.09
N LEU A 81 -7.04 -3.05 14.36
CA LEU A 81 -5.66 -3.09 13.86
C LEU A 81 -4.96 -4.38 14.32
N ASN A 82 -5.05 -4.73 15.60
CA ASN A 82 -4.47 -5.97 16.13
C ASN A 82 -5.08 -7.22 15.48
N SER A 83 -6.39 -7.22 15.19
CA SER A 83 -7.04 -8.30 14.44
C SER A 83 -6.43 -8.44 13.04
N ARG A 84 -6.24 -7.32 12.35
CA ARG A 84 -5.66 -7.31 11.00
C ARG A 84 -4.22 -7.77 10.97
N VAL A 85 -3.41 -7.30 11.92
CA VAL A 85 -1.99 -7.65 12.08
C VAL A 85 -1.80 -9.16 12.28
N LYS A 86 -2.67 -9.83 13.04
CA LYS A 86 -2.58 -11.28 13.29
C LYS A 86 -2.61 -12.11 12.01
N GLN A 87 -3.31 -11.65 10.97
CA GLN A 87 -3.41 -12.34 9.68
C GLN A 87 -2.06 -12.48 8.96
N PHE A 88 -1.04 -11.69 9.33
CA PHE A 88 0.28 -11.70 8.68
C PHE A 88 1.27 -12.68 9.29
N SER A 89 0.87 -13.43 10.32
CA SER A 89 1.71 -14.47 10.92
C SER A 89 2.08 -15.52 9.85
N ASN A 90 3.37 -15.71 9.58
CA ASN A 90 3.90 -16.58 8.53
C ASN A 90 3.52 -16.20 7.09
N VAL A 91 3.06 -14.96 6.85
CA VAL A 91 2.76 -14.47 5.48
C VAL A 91 3.86 -13.58 4.95
N GLY A 92 4.38 -12.67 5.77
CA GLY A 92 5.42 -11.73 5.36
C GLY A 92 5.58 -10.56 6.33
N LYS A 93 6.44 -9.61 5.96
CA LYS A 93 6.72 -8.41 6.74
C LYS A 93 5.60 -7.38 6.58
N LEU A 94 5.14 -6.83 7.69
CA LEU A 94 4.09 -5.83 7.73
C LEU A 94 4.63 -4.53 8.35
N LEU A 95 4.43 -3.43 7.64
CA LEU A 95 4.63 -2.07 8.11
C LEU A 95 3.31 -1.54 8.66
N ILE A 96 3.39 -0.88 9.81
CA ILE A 96 2.27 -0.14 10.40
C ILE A 96 2.68 1.32 10.47
N THR A 97 1.90 2.20 9.84
CA THR A 97 2.19 3.64 9.74
C THR A 97 0.99 4.47 10.17
N ASN A 98 1.18 5.79 10.27
CA ASN A 98 0.10 6.78 10.26
C ASN A 98 0.27 7.73 9.06
N SER A 99 0.41 7.15 7.87
CA SER A 99 0.70 7.87 6.62
C SER A 99 -0.45 7.68 5.61
N PRO A 100 -1.47 8.56 5.61
CA PRO A 100 -2.68 8.37 4.83
C PRO A 100 -2.47 8.51 3.33
N THR A 101 -1.52 9.35 2.89
CA THR A 101 -1.24 9.57 1.45
C THR A 101 0.03 8.85 0.99
N PHE A 102 0.21 8.69 -0.33
CA PHE A 102 1.47 8.16 -0.87
C PHE A 102 2.62 9.16 -0.81
N GLU A 103 2.32 10.46 -0.76
CA GLU A 103 3.32 11.48 -0.45
C GLU A 103 3.89 11.28 0.96
N ASP A 104 3.03 11.09 1.96
CA ASP A 104 3.45 10.80 3.34
C ASP A 104 4.31 9.53 3.40
N LYS A 105 3.87 8.47 2.69
CA LYS A 105 4.63 7.22 2.61
C LYS A 105 5.99 7.43 1.94
N SER A 106 6.06 8.20 0.84
CA SER A 106 7.34 8.53 0.17
C SER A 106 8.28 9.38 1.06
N ASN A 107 7.74 10.11 2.04
CA ASN A 107 8.56 10.84 3.01
C ASN A 107 9.28 9.90 3.99
N ILE A 108 8.75 8.69 4.17
CA ILE A 108 9.28 7.66 5.07
C ILE A 108 10.11 6.64 4.29
N PHE A 109 9.54 6.05 3.23
CA PHE A 109 10.11 4.93 2.47
C PHE A 109 10.71 5.45 1.17
N LYS A 110 11.90 6.06 1.26
CA LYS A 110 12.64 6.57 0.10
C LYS A 110 13.00 5.44 -0.86
N LYS A 111 13.14 5.78 -2.15
CA LYS A 111 13.54 4.85 -3.23
C LYS A 111 12.60 3.66 -3.44
N SER A 112 11.45 3.65 -2.75
CA SER A 112 10.58 2.47 -2.71
C SER A 112 9.54 2.50 -3.82
N ILE A 113 9.14 1.30 -4.25
CA ILE A 113 8.10 1.09 -5.26
C ILE A 113 6.79 0.71 -4.55
N PHE A 114 5.76 1.53 -4.71
CA PHE A 114 4.45 1.28 -4.13
C PHE A 114 3.58 0.45 -5.07
N VAL A 115 3.20 -0.74 -4.63
CA VAL A 115 2.30 -1.64 -5.37
C VAL A 115 0.86 -1.23 -5.11
N ILE A 116 0.11 -0.95 -6.17
CA ILE A 116 -1.27 -0.47 -6.07
C ILE A 116 -2.17 -1.15 -7.09
N GLY A 117 -3.46 -1.27 -6.77
CA GLY A 117 -4.48 -1.69 -7.73
C GLY A 117 -4.97 -0.53 -8.59
N TYR A 118 -5.62 -0.88 -9.71
CA TYR A 118 -6.23 0.06 -10.66
C TYR A 118 -7.07 1.16 -9.99
N ASP A 119 -7.96 0.81 -9.06
CA ASP A 119 -8.81 1.82 -8.38
C ASP A 119 -8.00 2.84 -7.58
N THR A 120 -6.93 2.37 -6.94
CA THR A 120 -6.04 3.25 -6.19
C THR A 120 -5.25 4.16 -7.13
N ALA A 121 -4.80 3.64 -8.29
CA ALA A 121 -4.16 4.47 -9.32
C ALA A 121 -5.11 5.56 -9.82
N VAL A 122 -6.37 5.23 -10.12
CA VAL A 122 -7.41 6.20 -10.50
C VAL A 122 -7.60 7.27 -9.43
N ARG A 123 -7.64 6.89 -8.14
CA ARG A 123 -7.77 7.86 -7.04
C ARG A 123 -6.55 8.76 -6.88
N ILE A 124 -5.36 8.20 -6.98
CA ILE A 124 -4.10 8.98 -6.92
C ILE A 124 -4.04 10.01 -8.05
N LEU A 125 -4.64 9.73 -9.20
CA LEU A 125 -4.68 10.67 -10.33
C LEU A 125 -5.88 11.62 -10.32
N ASP A 126 -6.76 11.52 -9.32
CA ASP A 126 -7.94 12.37 -9.18
C ASP A 126 -7.66 13.56 -8.25
N LYS A 127 -7.73 14.77 -8.82
CA LYS A 127 -7.48 16.04 -8.14
C LYS A 127 -8.27 16.22 -6.86
N LYS A 128 -9.45 15.60 -6.71
CA LYS A 128 -10.29 15.74 -5.50
C LYS A 128 -9.62 15.20 -4.23
N TYR A 129 -8.64 14.31 -4.36
CA TYR A 129 -7.88 13.77 -3.22
C TYR A 129 -6.76 14.70 -2.73
N TYR A 130 -6.53 15.82 -3.42
CA TYR A 130 -5.50 16.78 -3.09
C TYR A 130 -6.11 18.05 -2.50
N LYS A 131 -5.88 18.28 -1.20
CA LYS A 131 -6.32 19.52 -0.52
C LYS A 131 -5.61 20.78 -1.02
N ARG A 132 -4.43 20.62 -1.63
CA ARG A 132 -3.56 21.72 -2.09
C ARG A 132 -3.19 21.50 -3.55
N ASP A 133 -2.00 20.96 -3.77
CA ASP A 133 -1.35 20.91 -5.07
C ASP A 133 -0.91 19.47 -5.37
N MET A 134 -1.64 18.85 -6.31
CA MET A 134 -1.33 17.54 -6.84
C MET A 134 0.08 17.48 -7.43
N HIS A 135 0.48 18.50 -8.19
CA HIS A 135 1.79 18.53 -8.84
C HIS A 135 2.91 18.55 -7.82
N LYS A 136 2.78 19.35 -6.75
CA LYS A 136 3.76 19.36 -5.66
C LYS A 136 3.89 17.98 -4.98
N SER A 137 2.78 17.28 -4.81
CA SER A 137 2.75 15.96 -4.20
C SER A 137 3.48 14.92 -5.06
N PHE A 138 3.20 14.87 -6.38
CA PHE A 138 3.93 14.02 -7.32
C PHE A 138 5.40 14.39 -7.44
N LEU A 139 5.73 15.69 -7.47
CA LEU A 139 7.12 16.14 -7.49
C LEU A 139 7.87 15.70 -6.22
N ASN A 140 7.20 15.67 -5.06
CA ASN A 140 7.81 15.16 -3.83
C ASN A 140 8.04 13.64 -3.90
N ILE A 141 7.07 12.88 -4.40
CA ILE A 141 7.21 11.43 -4.64
C ILE A 141 8.39 11.15 -5.58
N TYR A 142 8.48 11.89 -6.69
CA TYR A 142 9.59 11.79 -7.64
C TYR A 142 10.94 12.12 -7.01
N LYS A 143 11.04 13.23 -6.26
CA LYS A 143 12.28 13.62 -5.55
C LYS A 143 12.71 12.62 -4.49
N ASN A 144 11.77 11.83 -3.99
CA ASN A 144 12.02 10.73 -3.05
C ASN A 144 12.42 9.43 -3.75
N GLU A 145 12.57 9.46 -5.07
CA GLU A 145 12.90 8.32 -5.94
C GLU A 145 11.87 7.19 -5.82
N CYS A 146 10.62 7.54 -5.50
CA CYS A 146 9.53 6.59 -5.38
C CYS A 146 8.75 6.48 -6.69
N SER A 147 8.15 5.33 -6.92
CA SER A 147 7.28 5.09 -8.08
C SER A 147 6.14 4.14 -7.71
N PHE A 148 5.24 3.92 -8.66
CA PHE A 148 4.07 3.06 -8.54
C PHE A 148 4.17 1.89 -9.50
N LEU A 149 3.83 0.71 -8.99
CA LEU A 149 3.67 -0.51 -9.78
C LEU A 149 2.19 -0.93 -9.72
N VAL A 150 1.50 -0.81 -10.83
CA VAL A 150 0.04 -0.89 -10.91
C VAL A 150 -0.41 -2.24 -11.44
N THR A 151 -1.26 -2.94 -10.70
CA THR A 151 -1.99 -4.10 -11.22
C THR A 151 -3.37 -3.67 -11.74
N GLY A 152 -3.80 -4.28 -12.84
CA GLY A 152 -5.14 -4.07 -13.38
C GLY A 152 -6.22 -4.83 -12.59
N ARG A 153 -7.47 -4.68 -13.03
CA ARG A 153 -8.63 -5.41 -12.49
C ARG A 153 -9.65 -5.71 -13.58
N GLU A 154 -10.49 -6.71 -13.37
CA GLU A 154 -11.69 -6.89 -14.19
C GLU A 154 -12.78 -5.86 -13.85
N ILE A 155 -13.37 -5.26 -14.88
CA ILE A 155 -14.56 -4.41 -14.82
C ILE A 155 -15.47 -4.81 -15.99
N ASP A 156 -16.68 -5.29 -15.68
CA ASP A 156 -17.70 -5.69 -16.67
C ASP A 156 -17.14 -6.64 -17.75
N GLY A 157 -16.36 -7.64 -17.35
CA GLY A 157 -15.76 -8.64 -18.24
C GLY A 157 -14.57 -8.15 -19.07
N LYS A 158 -14.08 -6.92 -18.82
CA LYS A 158 -12.88 -6.37 -19.47
C LYS A 158 -11.79 -6.12 -18.44
N TYR A 159 -10.57 -6.55 -18.74
CA TYR A 159 -9.41 -6.19 -17.93
C TYR A 159 -9.07 -4.72 -18.16
N LYS A 160 -8.93 -3.98 -17.06
CA LYS A 160 -8.58 -2.56 -17.04
C LYS A 160 -7.22 -2.40 -16.37
N GLY A 161 -6.28 -1.84 -17.11
CA GLY A 161 -4.89 -1.65 -16.67
C GLY A 161 -4.46 -0.18 -16.72
N LEU A 162 -3.15 0.06 -16.56
CA LEU A 162 -2.59 1.41 -16.57
C LEU A 162 -2.90 2.18 -17.87
N GLY A 163 -2.94 1.49 -19.01
CA GLY A 163 -3.25 2.08 -20.31
C GLY A 163 -4.69 2.60 -20.46
N ASP A 164 -5.59 2.22 -19.56
CA ASP A 164 -6.96 2.74 -19.52
C ASP A 164 -7.09 4.02 -18.67
N ILE A 165 -6.01 4.44 -18.00
CA ILE A 165 -5.98 5.62 -17.14
C ILE A 165 -5.29 6.75 -17.90
N LYS A 166 -5.94 7.91 -17.97
CA LYS A 166 -5.30 9.12 -18.49
C LYS A 166 -4.31 9.67 -17.45
N ILE A 167 -3.03 9.44 -17.69
CA ILE A 167 -1.93 10.04 -16.94
C ILE A 167 -1.39 11.18 -17.79
N SER A 168 -1.09 12.31 -17.17
CA SER A 168 -0.45 13.44 -17.84
C SER A 168 0.52 14.08 -16.86
N ASP A 169 1.74 14.33 -17.30
CA ASP A 169 2.85 14.96 -16.55
C ASP A 169 3.55 14.05 -15.52
N TYR A 170 3.13 12.78 -15.37
CA TYR A 170 3.62 11.87 -14.31
C TYR A 170 3.83 10.44 -14.78
N GLU A 171 3.79 10.17 -16.08
CA GLU A 171 3.82 8.83 -16.69
C GLU A 171 5.02 8.01 -16.21
N GLU A 172 6.18 8.64 -16.05
CA GLU A 172 7.42 8.01 -15.58
C GLU A 172 7.36 7.44 -14.16
N LEU A 173 6.41 7.92 -13.33
CA LEU A 173 6.20 7.41 -11.98
C LEU A 173 5.38 6.13 -11.95
N PHE A 174 4.79 5.69 -13.08
CA PHE A 174 3.90 4.55 -13.12
C PHE A 174 4.42 3.47 -14.07
N SER A 175 4.45 2.25 -13.55
CA SER A 175 4.71 1.04 -14.31
C SER A 175 3.58 0.04 -14.09
N ILE A 176 3.39 -0.90 -15.01
CA ILE A 176 2.31 -1.88 -14.96
C ILE A 176 2.85 -3.26 -14.58
N ILE A 177 2.11 -4.00 -13.75
CA ILE A 177 2.22 -5.46 -13.65
C ILE A 177 1.39 -6.03 -14.80
N PRO A 178 2.02 -6.65 -15.81
CA PRO A 178 1.30 -7.22 -16.94
C PRO A 178 0.25 -8.25 -16.48
N GLU A 179 -0.88 -8.34 -17.20
CA GLU A 179 -1.98 -9.25 -16.84
C GLU A 179 -1.48 -10.71 -16.81
N GLU A 180 -0.60 -11.07 -17.73
CA GLU A 180 0.05 -12.38 -17.82
C GLU A 180 0.90 -12.73 -16.60
N ASN A 181 1.41 -11.71 -15.87
CA ASN A 181 2.21 -11.92 -14.67
C ASN A 181 1.34 -12.05 -13.41
N PHE A 182 0.16 -11.43 -13.40
CA PHE A 182 -0.76 -11.50 -12.27
C PHE A 182 -2.21 -11.13 -12.62
N ARG A 183 -3.11 -12.07 -12.40
CA ARG A 183 -4.56 -11.85 -12.38
C ARG A 183 -5.22 -12.70 -11.31
N LEU A 184 -5.82 -12.04 -10.32
CA LEU A 184 -6.66 -12.67 -9.30
C LEU A 184 -7.80 -11.73 -8.90
N ASP A 185 -8.99 -12.01 -9.42
CA ASP A 185 -10.20 -11.22 -9.18
C ASP A 185 -10.86 -11.62 -7.85
N ILE A 186 -10.26 -11.17 -6.74
CA ILE A 186 -10.76 -11.37 -5.37
C ILE A 186 -10.74 -10.03 -4.63
N SER A 187 -11.87 -9.62 -4.06
CA SER A 187 -11.93 -8.44 -3.18
C SER A 187 -12.26 -8.80 -1.74
N SER A 188 -11.60 -8.12 -0.78
CA SER A 188 -11.97 -8.22 0.65
C SER A 188 -13.45 -7.87 0.90
N THR A 189 -14.03 -6.97 0.11
CA THR A 189 -15.43 -6.56 0.27
C THR A 189 -16.40 -7.68 -0.05
N GLU A 190 -16.15 -8.46 -1.10
CA GLU A 190 -16.95 -9.65 -1.41
C GLU A 190 -16.77 -10.74 -0.38
N LEU A 191 -15.55 -10.94 0.12
CA LEU A 191 -15.29 -11.91 1.19
C LEU A 191 -16.07 -11.58 2.45
N ARG A 192 -16.13 -10.30 2.86
CA ARG A 192 -16.95 -9.87 4.02
C ARG A 192 -18.45 -10.12 3.83
N LYS A 193 -18.96 -10.16 2.59
CA LYS A 193 -20.38 -10.48 2.32
C LYS A 193 -20.69 -11.97 2.39
N ARG A 194 -19.65 -12.82 2.38
CA ARG A 194 -19.76 -14.30 2.44
C ARG A 194 -19.53 -14.85 3.84
N LEU A 195 -19.12 -14.01 4.79
CA LEU A 195 -18.96 -14.31 6.22
C LEU A 195 -20.22 -13.89 6.97
#